data_AF-A0A5A7U790-F1
#
_entry.id   AF-A0A5A7U790-F1
#
_cell.length_a   1.000
_cell.length_b   1.000
_cell.length_c   1.000
_cell.angle_alpha   90.00
_cell.angle_beta   90.00
_cell.angle_gamma   90.00
#
_symmetry.space_group_name_H-M   'P 1'
#
loop_
_entity.id
_entity.type
_entity.pdbx_description
1 polymer ?
#
loop_
_entity_poly.entity_id
_entity_poly.type
_entity_poly.pdbx_seq_one_letter_code
_entity_poly.pdbx_strand_id
1 'polypeptide(L)'
;MEIIKEGPSASCPLVLDDKNYLYWKSCMIFFIKTLDGKAWRALVVGYEPPMVNVDGVLVPKLEVDWTDAEIQASFMNARALNAIFNGVDLNVLKLINLCSSAKEAWKILEVAYEGTTKVKISRLQLVTSKCEALKMSEDESVSEYNERVL
;
A
#
# COMPACT_ATOMS: atom_id res chain seq x y z
N MET A 1 20.63 -17.96 22.47
CA MET A 1 19.65 -18.64 21.59
C MET A 1 19.64 -17.88 20.29
N GLU A 2 20.24 -18.46 19.26
CA GLU A 2 20.12 -17.93 17.91
C GLU A 2 18.70 -18.20 17.42
N ILE A 3 17.99 -17.14 17.05
CA ILE A 3 16.70 -17.26 16.39
C ILE A 3 17.00 -17.71 14.97
N ILE A 4 16.66 -18.96 14.68
CA ILE A 4 16.71 -19.52 13.32
C ILE A 4 15.78 -18.64 12.48
N LYS A 5 16.37 -17.80 11.62
CA LYS A 5 15.63 -17.11 10.56
C LYS A 5 15.21 -18.17 9.55
N GLU A 6 13.95 -18.60 9.64
CA GLU A 6 13.34 -19.37 8.56
C GLU A 6 13.51 -18.60 7.25
N GLY A 7 13.97 -19.31 6.21
CA GLY A 7 14.07 -18.77 4.87
C GLY A 7 12.70 -18.36 4.33
N PRO A 8 12.62 -17.49 3.31
CA PRO A 8 11.37 -16.96 2.82
C PRO A 8 10.56 -18.09 2.15
N SER A 9 9.56 -18.61 2.88
CA SER A 9 8.57 -19.52 2.33
C SER A 9 7.70 -18.75 1.33
N ALA A 10 7.38 -19.38 0.20
CA ALA A 10 6.53 -18.83 -0.87
C ALA A 10 5.07 -18.52 -0.44
N SER A 11 4.75 -18.66 0.85
CA SER A 11 3.39 -18.64 1.39
C SER A 11 3.10 -17.49 2.37
N CYS A 12 4.08 -16.63 2.71
CA CYS A 12 3.82 -15.46 3.56
C CYS A 12 4.69 -14.28 3.10
N PRO A 13 4.12 -13.09 2.82
CA PRO A 13 4.92 -11.89 2.67
C PRO A 13 5.77 -11.69 3.92
N LEU A 14 7.06 -11.34 3.75
CA LEU A 14 7.89 -10.88 4.87
C LEU A 14 7.10 -9.85 5.67
N VAL A 15 7.26 -9.81 6.99
CA VAL A 15 6.59 -8.81 7.82
C VAL A 15 7.08 -7.41 7.41
N LEU A 16 6.16 -6.49 7.14
CA LEU A 16 6.46 -5.11 6.80
C LEU A 16 7.22 -4.41 7.94
N ASP A 17 8.37 -3.80 7.59
CA ASP A 17 9.15 -2.91 8.45
C ASP A 17 9.46 -1.58 7.74
N ASP A 18 10.05 -0.63 8.47
CA ASP A 18 10.35 0.72 7.96
C ASP A 18 11.33 0.78 6.78
N LYS A 19 12.05 -0.31 6.49
CA LYS A 19 13.10 -0.36 5.48
C LYS A 19 12.72 -1.19 4.25
N ASN A 20 11.72 -2.06 4.38
CA ASN A 20 11.42 -3.07 3.36
C ASN A 20 10.14 -2.80 2.55
N TYR A 21 9.47 -1.66 2.73
CA TYR A 21 8.14 -1.38 2.16
C TYR A 21 8.02 -1.65 0.64
N LEU A 22 8.98 -1.21 -0.19
CA LEU A 22 8.89 -1.44 -1.64
C LEU A 22 8.95 -2.93 -2.03
N TYR A 23 9.77 -3.70 -1.31
CA TYR A 23 9.86 -5.14 -1.49
C TYR A 23 8.59 -5.82 -0.99
N TRP A 24 8.15 -5.47 0.23
CA TRP A 24 6.90 -5.93 0.81
C TRP A 24 5.70 -5.70 -0.10
N LYS A 25 5.57 -4.48 -0.63
CA LYS A 25 4.48 -4.08 -1.52
C LYS A 25 4.42 -4.97 -2.76
N SER A 26 5.58 -5.21 -3.37
CA SER A 26 5.68 -6.07 -4.57
C SER A 26 5.28 -7.51 -4.26
N CYS A 27 5.77 -8.08 -3.15
CA CYS A 27 5.41 -9.42 -2.70
C CYS A 27 3.92 -9.54 -2.34
N MET A 28 3.37 -8.56 -1.61
CA MET A 28 1.98 -8.55 -1.18
C MET A 28 1.02 -8.42 -2.37
N ILE A 29 1.35 -7.58 -3.37
CA ILE A 29 0.59 -7.50 -4.63
C ILE A 29 0.52 -8.87 -5.30
N PHE A 30 1.67 -9.55 -5.43
CA PHE A 30 1.71 -10.87 -6.05
C PHE A 30 0.93 -11.90 -5.23
N PHE A 31 1.11 -11.90 -3.92
CA PHE A 31 0.43 -12.80 -2.98
C PHE A 31 -1.10 -12.66 -3.05
N ILE A 32 -1.65 -11.45 -3.01
CA ILE A 32 -3.11 -11.26 -3.08
C ILE A 32 -3.66 -11.71 -4.44
N LYS A 33 -2.92 -11.44 -5.53
CA LYS A 33 -3.30 -11.88 -6.89
C LYS A 33 -3.33 -13.41 -7.03
N THR A 34 -2.36 -14.11 -6.45
CA THR A 34 -2.30 -15.58 -6.50
C THR A 34 -3.23 -16.24 -5.49
N LEU A 35 -3.52 -15.57 -4.37
CA LEU A 35 -4.49 -16.01 -3.38
C LEU A 35 -5.91 -16.07 -3.98
N ASP A 36 -6.35 -14.97 -4.59
CA ASP A 36 -7.62 -14.90 -5.31
C ASP A 36 -7.68 -13.63 -6.19
N GLY A 37 -7.86 -13.79 -7.50
CA GLY A 37 -7.99 -12.67 -8.42
C GLY A 37 -9.16 -11.72 -8.09
N LYS A 38 -10.22 -12.23 -7.46
CA LYS A 38 -11.35 -11.40 -6.99
C LYS A 38 -11.00 -10.62 -5.72
N ALA A 39 -10.15 -11.16 -4.84
CA ALA A 39 -9.64 -10.42 -3.68
C ALA A 39 -8.73 -9.27 -4.13
N TRP A 40 -7.88 -9.49 -5.14
CA TRP A 40 -7.11 -8.40 -5.77
C TRP A 40 -8.03 -7.32 -6.35
N ARG A 41 -9.10 -7.74 -7.06
CA ARG A 41 -10.08 -6.78 -7.59
C ARG A 41 -10.78 -5.99 -6.48
N ALA A 42 -11.14 -6.62 -5.36
CA ALA A 42 -11.73 -5.95 -4.21
C ALA A 42 -10.78 -4.90 -3.60
N LEU A 43 -9.47 -5.19 -3.53
CA LEU A 43 -8.46 -4.22 -3.09
C LEU A 43 -8.35 -3.01 -4.03
N VAL A 44 -8.36 -3.23 -5.35
CA VAL A 44 -8.22 -2.14 -6.34
C VAL A 44 -9.50 -1.31 -6.46
N VAL A 45 -10.65 -1.96 -6.63
CA VAL A 45 -11.94 -1.29 -6.81
C VAL A 45 -12.39 -0.66 -5.49
N GLY A 46 -12.21 -1.36 -4.39
CA GLY A 46 -12.75 -1.01 -3.08
C GLY A 46 -13.98 -1.83 -2.75
N TYR A 47 -14.37 -1.75 -1.48
CA TYR A 47 -15.59 -2.34 -0.96
C TYR A 47 -16.37 -1.25 -0.26
N GLU A 48 -17.67 -1.21 -0.55
CA GLU A 48 -18.64 -0.38 0.14
C GLU A 48 -19.71 -1.32 0.72
N PRO A 49 -20.10 -1.14 2.00
CA PRO A 49 -21.17 -1.92 2.59
C PRO A 49 -22.48 -1.78 1.80
N PRO A 50 -23.24 -2.86 1.60
CA PRO A 50 -24.56 -2.80 0.98
C PRO A 50 -25.50 -1.83 1.69
N MET A 51 -26.13 -0.93 0.93
CA MET A 51 -27.08 0.06 1.43
C MET A 51 -28.45 -0.14 0.78
N VAL A 52 -29.51 0.14 1.54
CA VAL A 52 -30.90 0.12 1.05
C VAL A 52 -31.54 1.49 1.30
N ASN A 53 -32.42 1.90 0.38
CA ASN A 53 -33.19 3.12 0.54
C ASN A 53 -34.51 2.79 1.25
N VAL A 54 -34.69 3.35 2.45
CA VAL A 54 -35.95 3.30 3.21
C VAL A 54 -36.47 4.73 3.31
N ASP A 55 -37.61 5.00 2.68
CA ASP A 55 -38.29 6.31 2.71
C ASP A 55 -37.41 7.51 2.34
N GLY A 56 -36.49 7.34 1.40
CA GLY A 56 -35.57 8.39 0.93
C GLY A 56 -34.25 8.47 1.71
N VAL A 57 -34.06 7.63 2.74
CA VAL A 57 -32.84 7.58 3.55
C VAL A 57 -32.04 6.31 3.21
N LEU A 58 -30.75 6.47 2.90
CA LEU A 58 -29.83 5.34 2.74
C LEU A 58 -29.41 4.82 4.12
N VAL A 59 -29.75 3.57 4.39
CA VAL A 59 -29.38 2.86 5.62
C VAL A 59 -28.63 1.56 5.27
N PRO A 60 -27.73 1.07 6.14
CA PRO A 60 -27.08 -0.22 5.94
C PRO A 60 -28.12 -1.33 5.77
N LYS A 61 -27.94 -2.13 4.74
CA LYS A 61 -28.80 -3.28 4.45
C LYS A 61 -28.46 -4.43 5.41
N LEU A 62 -29.47 -5.08 5.97
CA LEU A 62 -29.29 -6.24 6.84
C LEU A 62 -28.60 -7.38 6.09
N GLU A 63 -27.65 -8.06 6.73
CA GLU A 63 -26.86 -9.15 6.10
C GLU A 63 -27.74 -10.27 5.54
N VAL A 64 -28.88 -10.57 6.18
CA VAL A 64 -29.83 -11.60 5.72
C VAL A 64 -30.45 -11.29 4.36
N ASP A 65 -30.47 -10.01 3.96
CA ASP A 65 -31.05 -9.57 2.70
C ASP A 65 -29.98 -9.41 1.61
N TRP A 66 -28.70 -9.66 1.93
CA TRP A 66 -27.62 -9.49 0.98
C TRP A 66 -27.76 -10.49 -0.18
N THR A 67 -27.52 -9.99 -1.39
CA THR A 67 -27.40 -10.83 -2.57
C THR A 67 -26.10 -11.63 -2.52
N ASP A 68 -26.03 -12.74 -3.26
CA ASP A 68 -24.80 -13.52 -3.39
C ASP A 68 -23.60 -12.67 -3.86
N ALA A 69 -23.87 -11.66 -4.70
CA ALA A 69 -22.85 -10.72 -5.17
C ALA A 69 -22.31 -9.82 -4.05
N GLU A 70 -23.20 -9.32 -3.17
CA GLU A 70 -22.85 -8.48 -2.02
C GLU A 70 -22.06 -9.28 -0.97
N ILE A 71 -22.51 -10.51 -0.68
CA ILE A 71 -21.80 -11.46 0.20
C ILE A 71 -20.40 -11.75 -0.36
N GLN A 72 -20.33 -12.07 -1.65
CA GLN A 72 -19.05 -12.35 -2.31
C GLN A 72 -18.12 -11.12 -2.28
N ALA A 73 -18.62 -9.91 -2.49
CA ALA A 73 -17.83 -8.69 -2.43
C ALA A 73 -17.25 -8.45 -1.03
N SER A 74 -18.09 -8.59 0.01
CA SER A 74 -17.66 -8.49 1.42
C SER A 74 -16.59 -9.53 1.75
N PHE A 75 -16.81 -10.79 1.35
CA PHE A 75 -15.88 -11.88 1.59
C PHE A 75 -14.52 -11.67 0.90
N MET A 76 -14.52 -11.17 -0.34
CA MET A 76 -13.29 -10.87 -1.08
C MET A 76 -12.52 -9.69 -0.49
N ASN A 77 -13.22 -8.67 0.00
CA ASN A 77 -12.62 -7.58 0.76
C ASN A 77 -11.97 -8.08 2.06
N ALA A 78 -12.71 -8.87 2.85
CA ALA A 78 -12.19 -9.45 4.09
C ALA A 78 -10.96 -10.33 3.84
N ARG A 79 -10.97 -11.12 2.76
CA ARG A 79 -9.82 -11.94 2.35
C ARG A 79 -8.59 -11.09 2.02
N ALA A 80 -8.75 -10.02 1.25
CA ALA A 80 -7.66 -9.11 0.93
C ALA A 80 -7.14 -8.35 2.18
N LEU A 81 -8.05 -7.87 3.03
CA LEU A 81 -7.71 -7.16 4.26
C LEU A 81 -6.95 -8.07 5.24
N ASN A 82 -7.39 -9.32 5.38
CA ASN A 82 -6.71 -10.32 6.19
C ASN A 82 -5.29 -10.64 5.66
N ALA A 83 -5.10 -10.70 4.34
CA ALA A 83 -3.76 -10.86 3.76
C ALA A 83 -2.84 -9.69 4.15
N ILE A 84 -3.35 -8.46 4.10
CA ILE A 84 -2.60 -7.27 4.53
C ILE A 84 -2.26 -7.36 6.03
N PHE A 85 -3.24 -7.65 6.89
CA PHE A 85 -3.04 -7.70 8.34
C PHE A 85 -2.02 -8.76 8.76
N ASN A 86 -1.99 -9.92 8.10
CA ASN A 86 -0.99 -10.96 8.38
C ASN A 86 0.40 -10.62 7.84
N GLY A 87 0.52 -9.66 6.93
CA GLY A 87 1.79 -9.23 6.35
C GLY A 87 2.47 -8.07 7.07
N VAL A 88 1.92 -7.56 8.18
CA VAL A 88 2.44 -6.37 8.86
C VAL A 88 2.78 -6.66 10.33
N ASP A 89 3.68 -5.86 10.91
CA ASP A 89 3.99 -5.97 12.34
C ASP A 89 2.88 -5.35 13.22
N LEU A 90 3.00 -5.49 14.54
CA LEU A 90 2.00 -4.99 15.49
C LEU A 90 1.83 -3.46 15.49
N ASN A 91 2.89 -2.70 15.22
CA ASN A 91 2.81 -1.23 15.19
C ASN A 91 2.07 -0.77 13.93
N VAL A 92 2.39 -1.38 12.80
CA VAL A 92 1.72 -1.13 11.53
C VAL A 92 0.27 -1.63 11.57
N LEU A 93 0.01 -2.77 12.20
CA LEU A 93 -1.35 -3.27 12.37
C LEU A 93 -2.23 -2.25 13.12
N LYS A 94 -1.72 -1.63 14.20
CA LYS A 94 -2.45 -0.57 14.94
C LYS A 94 -2.77 0.64 14.07
N LEU A 95 -2.02 0.88 13.00
CA LEU A 95 -2.29 1.98 12.06
C LEU A 95 -3.50 1.67 11.15
N ILE A 96 -3.74 0.40 10.83
CA ILE A 96 -4.74 -0.03 9.85
C ILE A 96 -5.88 -0.87 10.42
N ASN A 97 -5.86 -1.21 11.72
CA ASN A 97 -6.82 -2.12 12.35
C ASN A 97 -8.29 -1.63 12.33
N LEU A 98 -8.51 -0.32 12.20
CA LEU A 98 -9.84 0.27 12.11
C LEU A 98 -10.36 0.35 10.66
N CYS A 99 -9.58 -0.07 9.66
CA CYS A 99 -9.99 -0.02 8.27
C CYS A 99 -11.11 -1.02 7.99
N SER A 100 -12.14 -0.55 7.30
CA SER A 100 -13.28 -1.38 6.89
C SER A 100 -13.05 -2.06 5.53
N SER A 101 -12.11 -1.53 4.74
CA SER A 101 -11.76 -2.08 3.43
C SER A 101 -10.26 -2.31 3.26
N ALA A 102 -9.92 -3.34 2.47
CA ALA A 102 -8.55 -3.62 2.07
C ALA A 102 -7.92 -2.44 1.31
N LYS A 103 -8.73 -1.71 0.53
CA LYS A 103 -8.30 -0.52 -0.21
C LYS A 103 -7.89 0.62 0.71
N GLU A 104 -8.68 0.86 1.76
CA GLU A 104 -8.38 1.88 2.78
C GLU A 104 -7.07 1.54 3.50
N ALA A 105 -6.95 0.31 4.01
CA ALA A 105 -5.72 -0.17 4.67
C ALA A 105 -4.50 -0.03 3.73
N TRP A 106 -4.63 -0.48 2.48
CA TRP A 106 -3.57 -0.34 1.47
C TRP A 106 -3.18 1.12 1.25
N LYS A 107 -4.16 2.03 1.17
CA LYS A 107 -3.91 3.45 0.94
C LYS A 107 -3.18 4.11 2.12
N ILE A 108 -3.55 3.76 3.35
CA ILE A 108 -2.87 4.25 4.55
C ILE A 108 -1.40 3.82 4.54
N LEU A 109 -1.12 2.55 4.20
CA LEU A 109 0.25 2.06 4.08
C LEU A 109 1.03 2.80 2.99
N GLU A 110 0.44 3.04 1.81
CA GLU A 110 1.09 3.84 0.76
C GLU A 110 1.45 5.26 1.24
N VAL A 111 0.53 5.92 1.96
CA VAL A 111 0.77 7.27 2.49
C VAL A 111 1.83 7.26 3.58
N ALA A 112 1.80 6.28 4.48
CA ALA A 112 2.74 6.17 5.59
C ALA A 112 4.18 5.94 5.12
N TYR A 113 4.39 5.09 4.11
CA TYR A 113 5.73 4.67 3.68
C TYR A 113 6.25 5.39 2.44
N GLU A 114 5.39 5.71 1.47
CA GLU A 114 5.82 6.42 0.26
C GLU A 114 5.60 7.93 0.34
N GLY A 115 4.88 8.40 1.35
CA GLY A 115 4.40 9.77 1.45
C GLY A 115 3.24 10.07 0.50
N THR A 116 2.65 11.24 0.66
CA THR A 116 1.57 11.70 -0.24
C THR A 116 2.12 12.06 -1.63
N THR A 117 1.26 12.05 -2.64
CA THR A 117 1.62 12.53 -3.99
C THR A 117 2.23 13.93 -3.95
N LYS A 118 1.73 14.80 -3.07
CA LYS A 118 2.29 16.14 -2.84
C LYS A 118 3.74 16.09 -2.37
N VAL A 119 4.04 15.27 -1.35
CA VAL A 119 5.42 15.10 -0.86
C VAL A 119 6.34 14.55 -1.96
N LYS A 120 5.87 13.57 -2.74
CA LYS A 120 6.64 13.03 -3.87
C LYS A 120 6.92 14.10 -4.93
N ILE A 121 5.92 14.89 -5.31
CA ILE A 121 6.09 16.00 -6.27
C ILE A 121 7.06 17.04 -5.71
N SER A 122 6.93 17.44 -4.45
CA SER A 122 7.85 18.41 -3.84
C SER A 122 9.29 17.90 -3.78
N ARG A 123 9.50 16.61 -3.46
CA ARG A 123 10.84 15.99 -3.50
C ARG A 123 11.41 15.96 -4.91
N LEU A 124 10.58 15.61 -5.90
CA LEU A 124 10.98 15.62 -7.31
C LEU A 124 11.34 17.04 -7.77
N GLN A 125 10.49 18.02 -7.50
CA GLN A 125 10.75 19.43 -7.81
C GLN A 125 12.04 19.93 -7.17
N LEU A 126 12.31 19.60 -5.91
CA LEU A 126 13.55 19.97 -5.23
C LEU A 126 14.78 19.37 -5.94
N VAL A 127 14.72 18.09 -6.34
CA VAL A 127 15.81 17.44 -7.08
C VAL A 127 15.97 18.06 -8.46
N THR A 128 14.88 18.28 -9.19
CA THR A 128 14.89 18.96 -10.49
C THR A 128 15.51 20.35 -10.39
N SER A 129 15.11 21.17 -9.42
CA SER A 129 15.70 22.50 -9.22
C SER A 129 17.18 22.43 -8.84
N LYS A 130 17.61 21.43 -8.05
CA LYS A 130 19.03 21.21 -7.77
C LYS A 130 19.80 20.86 -9.03
N CYS A 131 19.28 19.97 -9.87
CA CYS A 131 19.88 19.59 -11.14
C CYS A 131 19.94 20.75 -12.14
N GLU A 132 18.88 21.55 -12.25
CA GLU A 132 18.84 22.75 -13.11
C GLU A 132 19.80 23.85 -12.64
N ALA A 133 20.04 23.94 -11.33
CA ALA A 133 21.02 24.85 -10.76
C ALA A 133 22.48 24.38 -10.94
N LEU A 134 22.70 23.11 -11.34
CA LEU A 134 24.04 22.63 -11.66
C LEU A 134 24.53 23.29 -12.94
N LYS A 135 25.61 24.05 -12.79
CA LYS A 135 26.38 24.61 -13.89
C LYS A 135 27.87 24.54 -13.54
N MET A 136 28.70 24.41 -14.56
CA MET A 136 30.14 24.59 -14.44
C MET A 136 30.45 26.07 -14.27
N SER A 137 31.47 26.40 -13.47
CA SER A 137 32.05 27.76 -13.50
C SER A 137 33.02 27.91 -14.68
N GLU A 138 33.36 29.14 -15.05
CA GLU A 138 34.24 29.43 -16.18
C GLU A 138 35.69 28.93 -15.96
N ASP A 139 36.08 28.82 -14.70
CA ASP A 139 37.40 28.41 -14.22
C ASP A 139 37.46 26.93 -13.79
N GLU A 140 36.33 26.21 -13.81
CA GLU A 140 36.24 24.81 -13.40
C GLU A 140 36.48 23.88 -14.59
N SER A 141 37.42 22.94 -14.44
CA SER A 141 37.62 21.88 -15.41
C SER A 141 36.52 20.82 -15.34
N VAL A 142 36.32 20.06 -16.43
CA VAL A 142 35.33 18.98 -16.48
C VAL A 142 35.58 17.90 -15.40
N SER A 143 36.84 17.68 -15.03
CA SER A 143 37.20 16.73 -13.97
C SER A 143 36.74 17.23 -12.61
N GLU A 144 37.02 18.48 -12.27
CA GLU A 144 36.62 19.11 -11.00
C GLU A 144 35.09 19.20 -10.88
N TYR A 145 34.40 19.49 -11.98
CA TYR A 145 32.93 19.46 -12.03
C TYR A 145 32.35 18.07 -11.72
N ASN A 146 32.90 17.03 -12.34
CA ASN A 146 32.44 15.66 -12.11
C ASN A 146 32.67 15.22 -10.66
N GLU A 147 33.80 15.59 -10.06
CA GLU A 147 34.08 15.33 -8.63
C GLU A 147 33.12 16.08 -7.70
N ARG A 148 32.62 17.25 -8.11
CA ARG A 148 31.68 18.05 -7.31
C ARG A 148 30.23 17.54 -7.38
N VAL A 149 29.83 16.91 -8.48
CA VAL A 149 28.43 16.54 -8.75
C VAL A 149 28.12 15.07 -8.43
N LEU A 150 29.11 14.18 -8.52
CA LEU A 150 28.98 12.74 -8.25
C LEU A 150 29.21 12.41 -6.77
#